data_AF-A0A0Q5IYT0-F1
#
_entry.id   AF-A0A0Q5IYT0-F1
#
_cell.length_a   1.000
_cell.length_b   1.000
_cell.length_c   1.000
_cell.angle_alpha   90.00
_cell.angle_beta   90.00
_cell.angle_gamma   90.00
#
_symmetry.space_group_name_H-M   'P 1'
#
loop_
_entity.id
_entity.type
_entity.pdbx_description
1 polymer ?
#
loop_
_entity_poly.entity_id
_entity_poly.type
_entity_poly.pdbx_seq_one_letter_code
_entity_poly.pdbx_strand_id
1 'polypeptide(L)'
;MRGLSADERATLIRDAFSVSGGFLALEVDASWHPGSVEPTESCVVLADLDSLDASAGLDADGATAIRDLLEIGHVAGQPLPAPVEVGSVRFRVGPADEFGPAMSYLVTDGTETVLEATVPVPHDDLLPALVAVHRSRGVTGLTSLDVLAARLGLATALSRLGQERAAVA
;
A
#
# COMPACT_ATOMS: atom_id res chain seq x y z
N MET A 1 -11.37 10.64 16.99
CA MET A 1 -12.17 9.41 17.24
C MET A 1 -12.77 9.29 18.65
N ARG A 2 -12.64 10.30 19.53
CA ARG A 2 -13.24 10.24 20.89
C ARG A 2 -14.76 10.19 20.81
N GLY A 3 -15.39 9.41 21.69
CA GLY A 3 -16.85 9.22 21.72
C GLY A 3 -17.34 8.01 20.92
N LEU A 4 -16.49 7.40 20.09
CA LEU A 4 -16.78 6.13 19.42
C LEU A 4 -16.42 4.94 20.32
N SER A 5 -17.26 3.91 20.27
CA SER A 5 -17.00 2.58 20.83
C SER A 5 -15.81 1.89 20.14
N ALA A 6 -15.28 0.84 20.75
CA ALA A 6 -14.19 0.06 20.15
C ALA A 6 -14.58 -0.54 18.79
N ASP A 7 -15.82 -1.03 18.64
CA ASP A 7 -16.31 -1.65 17.41
C ASP A 7 -16.47 -0.64 16.26
N GLU A 8 -16.97 0.56 16.58
CA GLU A 8 -17.07 1.66 15.60
C GLU A 8 -15.68 2.09 15.12
N ARG A 9 -14.71 2.18 16.03
CA ARG A 9 -13.31 2.49 15.67
C ARG A 9 -12.67 1.39 14.83
N ALA A 10 -12.90 0.13 15.20
CA ALA A 10 -12.39 -1.01 14.43
C ALA A 10 -12.95 -1.03 13.01
N THR A 11 -14.21 -0.62 12.84
CA THR A 11 -14.83 -0.46 11.51
C THR A 11 -14.17 0.66 10.72
N LEU A 12 -13.97 1.83 11.33
CA LEU A 12 -13.26 2.94 10.68
C LEU A 12 -11.82 2.58 10.30
N ILE A 13 -11.11 1.82 11.13
CA ILE A 13 -9.74 1.36 10.80
C ILE A 13 -9.77 0.43 9.59
N ARG A 14 -10.68 -0.55 9.56
CA ARG A 14 -10.79 -1.48 8.41
C ARG A 14 -11.15 -0.76 7.11
N ASP A 15 -11.96 0.28 7.20
CA ASP A 15 -12.42 1.08 6.07
C ASP A 15 -11.49 2.29 5.78
N ALA A 16 -10.39 2.42 6.53
CA ALA A 16 -9.46 3.52 6.38
C ALA A 16 -8.83 3.54 4.98
N PHE A 17 -8.50 4.74 4.52
CA PHE A 17 -7.82 4.93 3.24
C PHE A 17 -6.50 4.14 3.20
N SER A 18 -5.71 4.25 4.27
CA SER A 18 -4.55 3.40 4.49
C SER A 18 -4.25 3.21 5.98
N VAL A 19 -3.60 2.08 6.28
CA VAL A 19 -3.01 1.77 7.58
C VAL A 19 -1.59 1.27 7.33
N SER A 20 -0.61 1.83 8.04
CA SER A 20 0.79 1.40 7.93
C SER A 20 1.59 1.87 9.14
N GLY A 21 2.42 0.98 9.69
CA GLY A 21 3.37 1.33 10.76
C GLY A 21 2.74 1.84 12.05
N GLY A 22 1.50 1.45 12.36
CA GLY A 22 0.77 1.93 13.54
C GLY A 22 0.03 3.26 13.35
N PHE A 23 -0.01 3.78 12.11
CA PHE A 23 -0.74 4.98 11.70
C PHE A 23 -1.90 4.60 10.78
N LEU A 24 -2.94 5.42 10.80
CA LEU A 24 -4.04 5.33 9.84
C LEU A 24 -4.37 6.69 9.21
N ALA A 25 -4.75 6.66 7.93
CA ALA A 25 -5.31 7.80 7.23
C ALA A 25 -6.82 7.60 7.04
N LEU A 26 -7.63 8.48 7.62
CA LEU A 26 -9.09 8.50 7.43
C LEU A 26 -9.49 9.62 6.50
N GLU A 27 -10.31 9.32 5.50
CA GLU A 27 -11.06 10.37 4.81
C GLU A 27 -12.05 11.00 5.79
N VAL A 28 -11.96 12.32 5.95
CA VAL A 28 -12.94 13.08 6.72
C VAL A 28 -13.86 13.81 5.76
N ASP A 29 -15.16 13.70 6.00
CA ASP A 29 -16.18 14.48 5.31
C ASP A 29 -16.04 15.96 5.72
N ALA A 30 -15.08 16.62 5.08
CA ALA A 30 -14.86 18.03 5.16
C ALA A 30 -15.28 18.61 3.81
N SER A 31 -16.43 19.27 3.79
CA SER A 31 -16.94 20.02 2.65
C SER A 31 -16.06 21.25 2.40
N TRP A 32 -14.86 21.06 1.86
CA TRP A 32 -14.02 22.15 1.39
C TRP A 32 -13.71 21.98 -0.10
N HIS A 33 -14.53 22.62 -0.93
CA HIS A 33 -14.23 22.83 -2.33
C HIS A 33 -13.92 24.33 -2.55
N PRO A 34 -12.70 24.71 -2.97
CA PRO A 34 -12.42 26.09 -3.32
C PRO A 34 -13.02 26.41 -4.70
N GLY A 35 -14.33 26.66 -4.76
CA GLY A 35 -14.97 27.30 -5.93
C GLY A 35 -16.03 26.48 -6.68
N SER A 36 -16.34 26.92 -7.91
CA SER A 36 -17.50 26.54 -8.73
C SER A 36 -17.27 25.32 -9.64
N VAL A 37 -16.36 24.42 -9.29
CA VAL A 37 -15.99 23.23 -10.07
C VAL A 37 -16.47 21.98 -9.35
N GLU A 38 -16.71 20.90 -10.09
CA GLU A 38 -17.09 19.60 -9.53
C GLU A 38 -15.99 19.09 -8.59
N PRO A 39 -16.32 18.54 -7.40
CA PRO A 39 -15.34 17.95 -6.50
C PRO A 39 -14.52 16.85 -7.18
N THR A 40 -13.22 16.81 -6.90
CA THR A 40 -12.31 15.75 -7.36
C THR A 40 -11.54 15.15 -6.19
N GLU A 41 -10.72 14.13 -6.42
CA GLU A 41 -9.82 13.53 -5.40
C GLU A 41 -8.88 14.56 -4.74
N SER A 42 -8.60 15.69 -5.41
CA SER A 42 -7.84 16.81 -4.83
C SER A 42 -8.58 17.59 -3.74
N CYS A 43 -9.87 17.33 -3.55
CA CYS A 43 -10.69 17.90 -2.48
C CYS A 43 -10.77 16.99 -1.24
N VAL A 44 -10.15 15.81 -1.26
CA VAL A 44 -10.15 14.86 -0.14
C VAL A 44 -9.26 15.38 0.99
N VAL A 45 -9.81 15.39 2.21
CA VAL A 45 -9.05 15.69 3.42
C VAL A 45 -8.79 14.39 4.17
N LEU A 46 -7.52 14.07 4.38
CA LEU A 46 -7.11 12.91 5.16
C LEU A 46 -6.67 13.34 6.57
N ALA A 47 -7.25 12.71 7.58
CA ALA A 47 -6.79 12.80 8.96
C ALA A 47 -5.80 11.67 9.23
N ASP A 48 -4.55 12.05 9.52
CA ASP A 48 -3.52 11.14 10.02
C ASP A 48 -3.68 10.97 11.53
N LEU A 49 -3.78 9.72 11.98
CA LEU A 49 -4.00 9.37 13.37
C LEU A 49 -3.03 8.26 13.76
N ASP A 50 -2.46 8.36 14.95
CA ASP A 50 -1.61 7.30 15.51
C ASP A 50 -2.41 6.35 16.42
N SER A 51 -1.73 5.31 16.89
CA SER A 51 -2.31 4.35 17.82
C SER A 51 -2.78 4.96 19.15
N LEU A 52 -2.20 6.07 19.61
CA LEU A 52 -2.61 6.75 20.84
C LEU A 52 -3.92 7.50 20.61
N ASP A 53 -4.04 8.20 19.49
CA ASP A 53 -5.27 8.90 19.09
C ASP A 53 -6.41 7.92 18.85
N ALA A 54 -6.12 6.81 18.17
CA ALA A 54 -7.09 5.77 17.86
C ALA A 54 -7.58 5.02 19.11
N SER A 55 -6.73 4.83 20.12
CA SER A 55 -7.07 4.13 21.37
C SER A 55 -7.55 5.05 22.50
N ALA A 56 -7.47 6.37 22.33
CA ALA A 56 -7.79 7.33 23.38
C ALA A 56 -9.20 7.13 23.98
N GLY A 57 -9.25 6.95 25.30
CA GLY A 57 -10.49 6.82 26.07
C GLY A 57 -11.13 5.42 26.06
N LEU A 58 -10.49 4.42 25.45
CA LEU A 58 -10.86 3.02 25.61
C LEU A 58 -10.28 2.44 26.91
N ASP A 59 -10.83 1.31 27.35
CA ASP A 59 -10.20 0.49 28.38
C ASP A 59 -8.97 -0.26 27.83
N ALA A 60 -8.27 -1.00 28.68
CA ALA A 60 -7.03 -1.68 28.31
C ALA A 60 -7.22 -2.72 27.20
N ASP A 61 -8.33 -3.46 27.24
CA ASP A 61 -8.63 -4.51 26.26
C ASP A 61 -8.99 -3.88 24.91
N GLY A 62 -9.84 -2.85 24.89
CA GLY A 62 -10.17 -2.10 23.68
C GLY A 62 -8.95 -1.39 23.08
N ALA A 63 -8.11 -0.77 23.91
CA ALA A 63 -6.88 -0.13 23.44
C ALA A 63 -5.89 -1.13 22.83
N THR A 64 -5.83 -2.35 23.36
CA THR A 64 -4.99 -3.42 22.80
C THR A 64 -5.55 -3.89 21.46
N ALA A 65 -6.85 -4.17 21.38
CA ALA A 65 -7.49 -4.57 20.13
C ALA A 65 -7.31 -3.54 19.00
N ILE A 66 -7.43 -2.25 19.31
CA ILE A 66 -7.17 -1.18 18.33
C ILE A 66 -5.71 -1.15 17.88
N ARG A 67 -4.77 -1.32 18.80
CA ARG A 67 -3.34 -1.36 18.46
C ARG A 67 -3.00 -2.54 17.56
N ASP A 68 -3.51 -3.73 17.88
CA ASP A 68 -3.29 -4.95 17.10
C ASP A 68 -3.85 -4.79 15.67
N LEU A 69 -4.99 -4.12 15.51
CA LEU A 69 -5.53 -3.81 14.17
C LEU A 69 -4.62 -2.89 13.37
N LEU A 70 -3.98 -1.90 14.01
CA LEU A 70 -3.07 -0.96 13.35
C LEU A 70 -1.70 -1.54 12.99
N GLU A 71 -1.36 -2.72 13.53
CA GLU A 71 -0.18 -3.47 13.09
C GLU A 71 -0.38 -4.13 11.72
N ILE A 72 -1.64 -4.36 11.31
CA ILE A 72 -1.99 -4.96 10.03
C ILE A 72 -2.10 -3.84 8.99
N GLY A 73 -1.02 -3.62 8.24
CA GLY A 73 -1.02 -2.62 7.18
C GLY A 73 -1.98 -2.99 6.03
N HIS A 74 -2.71 -2.01 5.51
CA HIS A 74 -3.61 -2.18 4.37
C HIS A 74 -3.87 -0.85 3.63
N VAL A 75 -4.38 -0.93 2.41
CA VAL A 75 -4.88 0.21 1.62
C VAL A 75 -6.28 -0.13 1.13
N ALA A 76 -7.28 0.69 1.46
CA ALA A 76 -8.68 0.44 1.13
C ALA A 76 -9.14 -1.00 1.45
N GLY A 77 -8.81 -1.48 2.64
CA GLY A 77 -9.10 -2.85 3.11
C GLY A 77 -8.26 -3.98 2.48
N GLN A 78 -7.45 -3.72 1.44
CA GLN A 78 -6.53 -4.70 0.88
C GLN A 78 -5.23 -4.77 1.70
N PRO A 79 -4.85 -5.93 2.29
CA PRO A 79 -3.65 -6.05 3.13
C PRO A 79 -2.36 -5.78 2.37
N LEU A 80 -1.40 -5.15 3.05
CA LEU A 80 -0.03 -4.99 2.57
C LEU A 80 0.72 -6.32 2.71
N PRO A 81 1.31 -6.85 1.62
CA PRO A 81 2.19 -8.01 1.70
C PRO A 81 3.37 -7.78 2.64
N ALA A 82 3.75 -8.82 3.39
CA ALA A 82 4.94 -8.77 4.22
C ALA A 82 6.21 -8.55 3.37
N PRO A 83 7.20 -7.78 3.85
CA PRO A 83 8.43 -7.55 3.12
C PRO A 83 9.21 -8.87 2.93
N VAL A 84 9.87 -8.99 1.79
CA VAL A 84 10.67 -10.18 1.42
C VAL A 84 12.13 -9.76 1.20
N GLU A 85 13.07 -10.57 1.66
CA GLU A 85 14.51 -10.39 1.40
C GLU A 85 15.07 -11.61 0.67
N VAL A 86 15.85 -11.37 -0.39
CA VAL A 86 16.55 -12.40 -1.16
C VAL A 86 17.98 -11.95 -1.41
N GLY A 87 18.92 -12.42 -0.59
CA GLY A 87 20.30 -11.94 -0.61
C GLY A 87 20.36 -10.50 -0.12
N SER A 88 20.98 -9.60 -0.90
CA SER A 88 21.04 -8.16 -0.62
C SER A 88 19.79 -7.39 -1.08
N VAL A 89 18.90 -8.04 -1.83
CA VAL A 89 17.71 -7.41 -2.43
C VAL A 89 16.51 -7.51 -1.49
N ARG A 90 15.89 -6.36 -1.21
CA ARG A 90 14.71 -6.23 -0.36
C ARG A 90 13.52 -5.74 -1.18
N PHE A 91 12.38 -6.41 -1.00
CA PHE A 91 11.10 -6.10 -1.62
C PHE A 91 10.13 -5.64 -0.53
N ARG A 92 9.52 -4.47 -0.69
CA ARG A 92 8.55 -3.90 0.24
C ARG A 92 7.33 -3.42 -0.52
N VAL A 93 6.19 -3.47 0.14
CA VAL A 93 4.95 -2.86 -0.32
C VAL A 93 4.46 -1.92 0.78
N GLY A 94 4.03 -0.73 0.40
CA GLY A 94 3.46 0.26 1.32
C GLY A 94 2.34 1.05 0.65
N PRO A 95 1.63 1.91 1.40
CA PRO A 95 0.74 2.89 0.80
C PRO A 95 1.51 3.80 -0.17
N ALA A 96 0.90 4.16 -1.30
CA ALA A 96 1.49 5.11 -2.23
C ALA A 96 1.34 6.56 -1.72
N ASP A 97 2.27 7.44 -2.13
CA ASP A 97 2.22 8.88 -1.85
C ASP A 97 1.35 9.60 -2.90
N GLU A 98 0.09 9.20 -3.00
CA GLU A 98 -0.90 9.81 -3.89
C GLU A 98 -2.30 9.84 -3.28
N PHE A 99 -3.14 10.75 -3.77
CA PHE A 99 -4.52 10.94 -3.30
C PHE A 99 -5.49 9.93 -3.94
N GLY A 100 -5.09 8.66 -3.99
CA GLY A 100 -5.89 7.54 -4.48
C GLY A 100 -5.54 6.22 -3.78
N PRO A 101 -6.46 5.23 -3.74
CA PRO A 101 -6.20 3.95 -3.09
C PRO A 101 -5.19 3.14 -3.90
N ALA A 102 -3.91 3.31 -3.60
CA ALA A 102 -2.83 2.67 -4.32
C ALA A 102 -1.70 2.18 -3.39
N MET A 103 -1.00 1.15 -3.85
CA MET A 103 0.16 0.59 -3.18
C MET A 103 1.43 0.92 -3.97
N SER A 104 2.50 1.29 -3.28
CA SER A 104 3.84 1.41 -3.83
C SER A 104 4.62 0.13 -3.61
N TYR A 105 5.07 -0.48 -4.70
CA TYR A 105 6.00 -1.59 -4.73
C TYR A 105 7.42 -1.07 -4.89
N LEU A 106 8.25 -1.28 -3.88
CA LEU A 106 9.63 -0.82 -3.85
C LEU A 106 10.58 -2.00 -3.75
N VAL A 107 11.56 -2.07 -4.66
CA VAL A 107 12.65 -3.04 -4.63
C VAL A 107 13.97 -2.31 -4.54
N THR A 108 14.80 -2.71 -3.57
CA THR A 108 16.09 -2.09 -3.29
C THR A 108 17.20 -3.15 -3.23
N ASP A 109 18.40 -2.80 -3.68
CA ASP A 109 19.63 -3.57 -3.46
C ASP A 109 20.59 -2.71 -2.63
N GLY A 110 20.72 -3.02 -1.35
CA GLY A 110 21.38 -2.14 -0.38
C GLY A 110 20.66 -0.78 -0.26
N THR A 111 21.29 0.30 -0.75
CA THR A 111 20.73 1.66 -0.73
C THR A 111 20.17 2.10 -2.09
N GLU A 112 20.30 1.28 -3.12
CA GLU A 112 19.88 1.63 -4.49
C GLU A 112 18.45 1.14 -4.75
N THR A 113 17.60 2.02 -5.29
CA THR A 113 16.28 1.64 -5.79
C THR A 113 16.42 1.00 -7.17
N VAL A 114 15.94 -0.23 -7.29
CA VAL A 114 16.01 -1.05 -8.51
C VAL A 114 14.69 -1.01 -9.28
N LEU A 115 13.57 -0.94 -8.55
CA LEU A 115 12.23 -0.85 -9.11
C LEU A 115 11.34 -0.08 -8.13
N GLU A 116 10.56 0.86 -8.65
CA GLU A 116 9.52 1.56 -7.90
C GLU A 116 8.29 1.71 -8.78
N ALA A 117 7.16 1.16 -8.32
CA ALA A 117 5.92 1.24 -9.09
C ALA A 117 4.69 1.37 -8.19
N THR A 118 3.84 2.33 -8.53
CA THR A 118 2.53 2.51 -7.92
C THR A 118 1.47 1.69 -8.65
N VAL A 119 0.63 0.98 -7.91
CA VAL A 119 -0.44 0.14 -8.45
C VAL A 119 -1.76 0.46 -7.75
N PRO A 120 -2.83 0.83 -8.50
CA PRO A 120 -4.15 1.08 -7.93
C PRO A 120 -4.79 -0.18 -7.35
N VAL A 121 -5.43 -0.05 -6.20
CA VAL A 121 -6.17 -1.10 -5.48
C VAL A 121 -7.63 -1.14 -5.97
N PRO A 122 -8.27 -2.32 -6.06
CA PRO A 122 -7.73 -3.64 -5.77
C PRO A 122 -6.94 -4.26 -6.92
N HIS A 123 -5.94 -5.07 -6.58
CA HIS A 123 -5.18 -5.86 -7.53
C HIS A 123 -4.67 -7.17 -6.86
N ASP A 124 -4.31 -8.17 -7.66
CA ASP A 124 -3.64 -9.38 -7.15
C ASP A 124 -2.28 -9.04 -6.53
N ASP A 125 -1.82 -9.81 -5.53
CA ASP A 125 -0.49 -9.62 -4.95
C ASP A 125 0.62 -9.87 -6.00
N LEU A 126 1.36 -8.81 -6.34
CA LEU A 126 2.41 -8.84 -7.35
C LEU A 126 3.79 -9.18 -6.76
N LEU A 127 3.93 -9.20 -5.43
CA LEU A 127 5.21 -9.43 -4.75
C LEU A 127 5.83 -10.80 -5.09
N PRO A 128 5.07 -11.92 -5.15
CA PRO A 128 5.62 -13.21 -5.56
C PRO A 128 6.18 -13.20 -6.99
N ALA A 129 5.54 -12.46 -7.89
CA ALA A 129 5.97 -12.33 -9.28
C ALA A 129 7.26 -11.52 -9.40
N LEU A 130 7.39 -10.41 -8.65
CA LEU A 130 8.63 -9.64 -8.54
C LEU A 130 9.80 -10.50 -8.05
N VAL A 131 9.57 -11.27 -6.98
CA VAL A 131 10.57 -12.19 -6.42
C VAL A 131 10.96 -13.25 -7.45
N ALA A 132 10.02 -13.76 -8.24
CA ALA A 132 10.30 -14.73 -9.30
C ALA A 132 11.14 -14.13 -10.45
N VAL A 133 10.90 -12.87 -10.83
CA VAL A 133 11.75 -12.15 -11.80
C VAL A 133 13.18 -12.06 -11.28
N HIS A 134 13.37 -11.62 -10.03
CA HIS A 134 14.70 -11.54 -9.43
C HIS A 134 15.42 -12.90 -9.39
N ARG A 135 14.72 -13.95 -8.94
CA ARG A 135 15.33 -15.29 -8.86
C ARG A 135 15.75 -15.85 -10.22
N SER A 136 15.06 -15.47 -11.30
CA SER A 136 15.33 -15.99 -12.64
C SER A 136 16.29 -15.11 -13.45
N ARG A 137 16.28 -13.79 -13.25
CA ARG A 137 16.97 -12.82 -14.10
C ARG A 137 17.88 -11.85 -13.32
N GLY A 138 17.93 -11.97 -11.99
CA GLY A 138 18.69 -11.08 -11.11
C GLY A 138 18.18 -9.63 -11.09
N VAL A 139 18.99 -8.74 -10.55
CA VAL A 139 18.73 -7.29 -10.47
C VAL A 139 18.47 -6.67 -11.85
N THR A 140 19.25 -7.06 -12.87
CA THR A 140 19.05 -6.58 -14.25
C THR A 140 17.66 -6.88 -14.79
N GLY A 141 17.08 -8.03 -14.42
CA GLY A 141 15.70 -8.37 -14.76
C GLY A 141 14.68 -7.43 -14.12
N LEU A 142 14.91 -7.02 -12.88
CA LEU A 142 14.07 -6.06 -12.17
C LEU A 142 14.17 -4.66 -12.76
N THR A 143 15.38 -4.17 -13.08
CA THR A 143 15.56 -2.86 -13.74
C THR A 143 14.92 -2.84 -15.12
N SER A 144 14.98 -3.94 -15.87
CA SER A 144 14.30 -4.04 -17.17
C SER A 144 12.78 -4.04 -17.01
N LEU A 145 12.27 -4.68 -15.96
CA LEU A 145 10.86 -4.67 -15.61
C LEU A 145 10.40 -3.26 -15.21
N ASP A 146 11.20 -2.52 -14.44
CA ASP A 146 10.91 -1.14 -14.02
C ASP A 146 10.68 -0.23 -15.24
N VAL A 147 11.60 -0.27 -16.22
CA VAL A 147 11.47 0.47 -17.49
C VAL A 147 10.18 0.10 -18.24
N LEU A 148 9.77 -1.17 -18.19
CA LEU A 148 8.55 -1.64 -18.83
C LEU A 148 7.29 -1.19 -18.05
N ALA A 149 7.35 -1.27 -16.72
CA ALA A 149 6.28 -0.88 -15.81
C ALA A 149 5.97 0.61 -15.92
N ALA A 150 6.99 1.47 -16.05
CA ALA A 150 6.82 2.90 -16.27
C ALA A 150 6.00 3.25 -17.53
N ARG A 151 5.89 2.33 -18.49
CA ARG A 151 5.12 2.52 -19.73
C ARG A 151 3.76 1.84 -19.74
N LEU A 152 3.64 0.71 -19.05
CA LEU A 152 2.50 -0.20 -19.18
C LEU A 152 1.73 -0.45 -17.89
N GLY A 153 2.28 0.00 -16.75
CA GLY A 153 1.89 -0.46 -15.41
C GLY A 153 2.56 -1.79 -15.05
N LEU A 154 2.82 -1.97 -13.74
CA LEU A 154 3.57 -3.13 -13.23
C LEU A 154 2.88 -4.47 -13.52
N ALA A 155 1.57 -4.57 -13.28
CA ALA A 155 0.80 -5.79 -13.50
C ALA A 155 0.85 -6.24 -14.98
N THR A 156 0.71 -5.30 -15.91
CA THR A 156 0.82 -5.55 -17.36
C THR A 156 2.23 -5.98 -17.74
N ALA A 157 3.24 -5.31 -17.19
CA ALA A 157 4.65 -5.62 -17.46
C ALA A 157 5.03 -7.03 -16.98
N LEU A 158 4.60 -7.42 -15.77
CA LEU A 158 4.79 -8.77 -15.23
C LEU A 158 4.09 -9.84 -16.08
N SER A 159 2.86 -9.57 -16.52
CA SER A 159 2.09 -10.49 -17.36
C SER A 159 2.79 -10.76 -18.70
N ARG A 160 3.36 -9.73 -19.33
CA ARG A 160 4.13 -9.88 -20.58
C ARG A 160 5.38 -10.74 -20.39
N LEU A 161 6.14 -10.52 -19.31
CA LEU A 161 7.31 -11.34 -18.99
C LEU A 161 6.94 -12.81 -18.74
N GLY A 162 5.78 -13.08 -18.13
CA GLY A 162 5.25 -14.42 -17.95
C GLY A 162 4.94 -15.12 -19.27
N GLN A 163 4.31 -14.40 -20.21
CA GLN A 163 3.96 -14.92 -21.54
C GLN A 163 5.20 -15.21 -22.40
N GLU A 164 6.21 -14.33 -22.37
CA GLU A 164 7.49 -14.57 -23.05
C GLU A 164 8.17 -15.85 -22.56
N ARG A 165 8.11 -16.12 -21.25
CA ARG A 165 8.67 -17.36 -20.67
C ARG A 165 7.94 -18.60 -21.17
N ALA A 166 6.61 -18.53 -21.25
CA ALA A 166 5.79 -19.65 -21.72
C ALA A 166 5.99 -19.93 -23.23
N ALA A 167 6.33 -18.93 -24.03
CA ALA A 167 6.57 -19.09 -25.46
C ALA A 167 7.95 -19.71 -25.81
N VAL A 168 8.89 -19.72 -24.86
CA VAL A 168 10.27 -20.24 -25.04
C VAL A 168 10.45 -21.62 -24.40
N ALA A 169 9.48 -22.09 -23.60
CA ALA A 169 9.46 -23.41 -22.98
C ALA A 169 8.76 -24.45 -23.86
#